data_AF-A0ABD0PCF4-F1
#
_entry.id   AF-A0ABD0PCF4-F1
#
_cell.length_a   1.000
_cell.length_b   1.000
_cell.length_c   1.000
_cell.angle_alpha   90.00
_cell.angle_beta   90.00
_cell.angle_gamma   90.00
#
_symmetry.space_group_name_H-M   'P 1'
#
loop_
_entity.id
_entity.type
_entity.pdbx_description
1 polymer ?
#
loop_
_entity_poly.entity_id
_entity_poly.type
_entity_poly.pdbx_seq_one_letter_code
_entity_poly.pdbx_strand_id
1 'polypeptide(L)'
;LYSKFHQRRITELSDTGLLHFLLLFLVLAQCAELEDVASRACDLLAMLPADSTPPALRALQWRGQLALVLLYLEKGLDAGALAEQLAAYFSQAAREFYLKTTEPSRKLALWAPLSSYLEGVSEVFETSPNLTLSEERLLNEGFGLLLPACRQSELSSALGFLQTVLAQLR
;
A
#
# COMPACT_ATOMS: atom_id res chain seq x y z
N LEU A 1 17.09 18.62 -1.83
CA LEU A 1 16.21 17.86 -2.75
C LEU A 1 14.74 17.98 -2.33
N TYR A 2 14.41 17.74 -1.06
CA TYR A 2 13.03 17.82 -0.54
C TYR A 2 12.32 19.16 -0.76
N SER A 3 13.02 20.29 -0.71
CA SER A 3 12.46 21.62 -0.99
C SER A 3 11.92 21.80 -2.41
N LYS A 4 12.16 20.85 -3.34
CA LYS A 4 11.56 20.87 -4.68
C LYS A 4 10.15 20.26 -4.71
N PHE A 5 9.73 19.58 -3.64
CA PHE A 5 8.42 18.95 -3.49
C PHE A 5 7.59 19.78 -2.51
N HIS A 6 6.69 20.59 -3.07
CA HIS A 6 5.66 21.30 -2.31
C HIS A 6 4.30 20.78 -2.75
N GLN A 7 3.29 20.94 -1.90
CA GLN A 7 1.93 20.40 -2.08
C GLN A 7 1.43 20.51 -3.53
N ARG A 8 1.50 21.71 -4.12
CA ARG A 8 1.06 21.94 -5.51
C ARG A 8 1.72 21.01 -6.53
N ARG A 9 3.03 20.78 -6.42
CA ARG A 9 3.75 19.90 -7.35
C ARG A 9 3.42 18.44 -7.14
N ILE A 10 3.17 18.02 -5.91
CA ILE A 10 2.76 16.64 -5.62
C ILE A 10 1.36 16.38 -6.17
N THR A 11 0.43 17.32 -5.99
CA THR A 11 -0.95 17.19 -6.49
C THR A 11 -1.06 17.23 -8.00
N GLU A 12 -0.07 17.80 -8.69
CA GLU A 12 0.00 17.90 -10.17
C GLU A 12 0.77 16.72 -10.81
N LEU A 13 1.21 15.71 -10.03
CA LEU A 13 1.92 14.56 -10.59
C LEU A 13 1.02 13.70 -11.48
N SER A 14 1.52 13.38 -12.68
CA SER A 14 0.98 12.30 -13.50
C SER A 14 1.38 10.92 -12.96
N ASP A 15 0.80 9.85 -13.50
CA ASP A 15 1.17 8.46 -13.18
C ASP A 15 2.69 8.23 -13.32
N THR A 16 3.26 8.70 -14.43
CA THR A 16 4.72 8.63 -14.68
C THR A 16 5.50 9.51 -13.70
N GLY A 17 4.97 10.68 -13.36
CA GLY A 17 5.57 11.57 -12.38
C GLY A 17 5.64 10.95 -10.98
N LEU A 18 4.58 10.30 -10.55
CA LEU A 18 4.54 9.56 -9.28
C LEU A 18 5.48 8.36 -9.29
N LEU A 19 5.54 7.61 -10.40
CA LEU A 19 6.49 6.49 -10.53
C LEU A 19 7.93 6.98 -10.36
N HIS A 20 8.33 8.03 -11.07
CA HIS A 20 9.68 8.59 -10.93
C HIS A 20 9.94 9.16 -9.54
N PHE A 21 8.93 9.76 -8.90
CA PHE A 21 9.00 10.20 -7.51
C PHE A 21 9.31 9.00 -6.59
N LEU A 22 8.54 7.91 -6.69
CA LEU A 22 8.73 6.72 -5.86
C LEU A 22 10.11 6.09 -6.09
N LEU A 23 10.53 5.92 -7.34
CA LEU A 23 11.85 5.39 -7.68
C LEU A 23 12.97 6.26 -7.09
N LEU A 24 12.87 7.58 -7.19
CA LEU A 24 13.83 8.50 -6.60
C LEU A 24 13.93 8.30 -5.08
N PHE A 25 12.79 8.24 -4.38
CA PHE A 25 12.78 8.07 -2.92
C PHE A 25 13.26 6.68 -2.49
N LEU A 26 12.98 5.62 -3.24
CA LEU A 26 13.54 4.29 -2.99
C LEU A 26 15.07 4.27 -3.16
N VAL A 27 15.60 4.95 -4.18
CA VAL A 27 17.05 5.10 -4.36
C VAL A 27 17.66 5.92 -3.22
N LEU A 28 17.02 7.02 -2.82
CA LEU A 28 17.49 7.84 -1.70
C LEU A 28 17.48 7.06 -0.39
N ALA A 29 16.47 6.22 -0.17
CA ALA A 29 16.33 5.38 1.02
C ALA A 29 17.45 4.33 1.14
N GLN A 30 18.06 3.93 0.03
CA GLN A 30 19.25 3.07 0.02
C GLN A 30 20.57 3.84 0.23
N CYS A 31 20.59 5.15 -0.06
CA CYS A 31 21.81 5.97 0.02
C CYS A 31 21.89 6.86 1.28
N ALA A 32 20.81 6.96 2.05
CA ALA A 32 20.68 7.82 3.22
C ALA A 32 19.93 7.08 4.35
N GLU A 33 19.63 7.80 5.43
CA GLU A 33 18.87 7.26 6.57
C GLU A 33 17.44 6.89 6.13
N LEU A 34 17.16 5.59 6.09
CA LEU A 34 15.92 5.01 5.54
C LEU A 34 14.68 5.58 6.23
N GLU A 35 14.71 5.68 7.56
CA GLU A 35 13.57 6.16 8.34
C GLU A 35 13.17 7.59 7.99
N ASP A 36 14.15 8.49 7.92
CA ASP A 36 13.98 9.89 7.52
C ASP A 36 13.47 10.03 6.09
N VAL A 37 14.04 9.27 5.14
CA VAL A 37 13.64 9.31 3.73
C VAL A 37 12.21 8.79 3.57
N ALA A 38 11.88 7.67 4.23
CA ALA A 38 10.57 7.05 4.14
C ALA A 38 9.48 7.90 4.81
N SER A 39 9.77 8.47 5.98
CA SER A 39 8.88 9.43 6.65
C SER A 39 8.58 10.62 5.72
N ARG A 40 9.62 11.23 5.14
CA ARG A 40 9.44 12.35 4.22
C ARG A 40 8.70 11.96 2.94
N ALA A 41 8.94 10.77 2.41
CA ALA A 41 8.19 10.25 1.25
C ALA A 41 6.71 10.13 1.58
N CYS A 42 6.38 9.54 2.73
CA CYS A 42 5.00 9.35 3.18
C CYS A 42 4.29 10.69 3.45
N ASP A 43 4.97 11.65 4.08
CA ASP A 43 4.45 13.02 4.27
C ASP A 43 4.06 13.67 2.95
N LEU A 44 4.92 13.53 1.93
CA LEU A 44 4.66 14.08 0.60
C LEU A 44 3.51 13.33 -0.08
N LEU A 45 3.49 12.00 -0.05
CA LEU A 45 2.40 11.20 -0.61
C LEU A 45 1.05 11.49 0.06
N ALA A 46 1.04 11.79 1.36
CA ALA A 46 -0.15 12.18 2.11
C ALA A 46 -0.75 13.52 1.66
N MET A 47 -0.01 14.34 0.89
CA MET A 47 -0.53 15.56 0.28
C MET A 47 -1.44 15.29 -0.94
N LEU A 48 -1.47 14.05 -1.45
CA LEU A 48 -2.38 13.67 -2.53
C LEU A 48 -3.84 13.65 -2.02
N PRO A 49 -4.78 14.33 -2.70
CA PRO A 49 -6.16 14.42 -2.24
C PRO A 49 -6.86 13.06 -2.29
N ALA A 50 -7.31 12.57 -1.14
CA ALA A 50 -7.91 11.25 -1.01
C ALA A 50 -9.16 11.04 -1.89
N ASP A 51 -9.94 12.09 -2.16
CA ASP A 51 -11.20 11.95 -2.91
C ASP A 51 -11.02 12.06 -4.43
N SER A 52 -10.03 12.82 -4.89
CA SER A 52 -9.82 13.09 -6.32
C SER A 52 -8.64 12.32 -6.92
N THR A 53 -7.85 11.62 -6.11
CA THR A 53 -6.74 10.79 -6.60
C THR A 53 -7.27 9.61 -7.42
N PRO A 54 -6.88 9.47 -8.70
CA PRO A 54 -7.29 8.35 -9.54
C PRO A 54 -6.93 7.00 -8.90
N PRO A 55 -7.77 5.95 -9.08
CA PRO A 55 -7.50 4.65 -8.46
C PRO A 55 -6.16 4.03 -8.88
N ALA A 56 -5.73 4.20 -10.13
CA ALA A 56 -4.43 3.74 -10.60
C ALA A 56 -3.26 4.45 -9.91
N LEU A 57 -3.38 5.76 -9.71
CA LEU A 57 -2.38 6.56 -8.98
C LEU A 57 -2.32 6.14 -7.50
N ARG A 58 -3.46 5.83 -6.89
CA ARG A 58 -3.55 5.28 -5.53
C ARG A 58 -2.91 3.91 -5.41
N ALA A 59 -3.16 3.02 -6.37
CA ALA A 59 -2.53 1.72 -6.42
C ALA A 59 -0.99 1.87 -6.48
N LEU A 60 -0.50 2.79 -7.31
CA LEU A 60 0.93 3.09 -7.41
C LEU A 60 1.49 3.67 -6.11
N GLN A 61 0.77 4.58 -5.45
CA GLN A 61 1.14 5.13 -4.15
C GLN A 61 1.33 4.01 -3.11
N TRP A 62 0.35 3.12 -2.99
CA TRP A 62 0.41 2.02 -2.01
C TRP A 62 1.54 1.04 -2.31
N ARG A 63 1.77 0.72 -3.60
CA ARG A 63 2.93 -0.09 -4.01
C ARG A 63 4.25 0.54 -3.61
N GLY A 64 4.38 1.87 -3.78
CA GLY A 64 5.56 2.60 -3.34
C GLY A 64 5.78 2.55 -1.84
N GLN A 65 4.71 2.67 -1.05
CA GLN A 65 4.79 2.56 0.41
C GLN A 65 5.10 1.12 0.87
N LEU A 66 4.54 0.10 0.21
CA LEU A 66 4.87 -1.31 0.47
C LEU A 66 6.31 -1.64 0.09
N ALA A 67 6.85 -1.04 -0.97
CA ALA A 67 8.27 -1.14 -1.30
C ALA A 67 9.16 -0.52 -0.21
N LEU A 68 8.74 0.57 0.43
CA LEU A 68 9.45 1.11 1.61
C LEU A 68 9.36 0.15 2.79
N VAL A 69 8.22 -0.51 3.03
CA VAL A 69 8.11 -1.57 4.05
C VAL A 69 9.12 -2.68 3.77
N LEU A 70 9.19 -3.20 2.55
CA LEU A 70 10.19 -4.22 2.17
C LEU A 70 11.63 -3.77 2.47
N LEU A 71 11.97 -2.49 2.21
CA LEU A 71 13.29 -1.95 2.54
C LEU A 71 13.55 -1.91 4.06
N TYR A 72 12.55 -1.59 4.88
CA TYR A 72 12.69 -1.66 6.34
C TYR A 72 13.03 -3.08 6.78
N LEU A 73 12.29 -4.07 6.26
CA LEU A 73 12.50 -5.47 6.58
C LEU A 73 13.87 -5.96 6.13
N GLU A 74 14.31 -5.59 4.92
CA GLU A 74 15.64 -5.92 4.40
C GLU A 74 16.77 -5.37 5.30
N LYS A 75 16.55 -4.21 5.93
CA LYS A 75 17.51 -3.60 6.87
C LYS A 75 17.32 -4.04 8.33
N GLY A 76 16.36 -4.92 8.62
CA GLY A 76 16.05 -5.38 9.97
C GLY A 76 15.43 -4.30 10.87
N LEU A 77 14.74 -3.32 10.27
CA LEU A 77 14.04 -2.24 10.96
C LEU A 77 12.55 -2.56 11.14
N ASP A 78 11.96 -2.05 12.22
CA ASP A 78 10.53 -2.19 12.49
C ASP A 78 9.71 -1.37 11.49
N ALA A 79 8.80 -2.02 10.75
CA ALA A 79 7.96 -1.37 9.76
C ALA A 79 6.58 -0.97 10.32
N GLY A 80 6.36 -1.06 11.64
CA GLY A 80 5.04 -1.01 12.26
C GLY A 80 4.25 0.26 11.96
N ALA A 81 4.91 1.42 12.00
CA ALA A 81 4.25 2.70 11.69
C ALA A 81 3.77 2.78 10.22
N LEU A 82 4.59 2.33 9.28
CA LEU A 82 4.24 2.29 7.85
C LEU A 82 3.15 1.25 7.58
N ALA A 83 3.27 0.07 8.20
CA ALA A 83 2.31 -1.01 8.11
C ALA A 83 0.93 -0.58 8.60
N GLU A 84 0.84 0.05 9.78
CA GLU A 84 -0.42 0.56 10.34
C GLU A 84 -1.07 1.62 9.45
N GLN A 85 -0.29 2.57 8.93
CA GLN A 85 -0.80 3.61 8.04
C GLN A 85 -1.38 3.01 6.75
N LEU A 86 -0.66 2.08 6.12
CA LEU A 86 -1.10 1.36 4.94
C LEU A 86 -2.35 0.51 5.20
N ALA A 87 -2.36 -0.19 6.33
CA ALA A 87 -3.49 -0.98 6.79
C ALA A 87 -4.75 -0.09 6.96
N ALA A 88 -4.62 1.10 7.53
CA ALA A 88 -5.73 2.05 7.66
C ALA A 88 -6.32 2.45 6.29
N TYR A 89 -5.47 2.74 5.30
CA TYR A 89 -5.92 3.05 3.94
C TYR A 89 -6.63 1.88 3.27
N PHE A 90 -6.10 0.66 3.44
CA PHE A 90 -6.74 -0.55 2.95
C PHE A 90 -8.11 -0.77 3.61
N SER A 91 -8.21 -0.66 4.93
CA SER A 91 -9.47 -0.82 5.67
C SER A 91 -10.53 0.17 5.21
N GLN A 92 -10.15 1.42 4.95
CA GLN A 92 -11.07 2.44 4.42
C GLN A 92 -11.58 2.07 3.01
N ALA A 93 -10.68 1.64 2.11
CA ALA A 93 -11.07 1.23 0.76
C ALA A 93 -11.92 -0.06 0.77
N ALA A 94 -11.58 -1.03 1.61
CA ALA A 94 -12.34 -2.27 1.77
C ALA A 94 -13.75 -2.00 2.31
N ARG A 95 -13.88 -1.06 3.24
CA ARG A 95 -15.19 -0.60 3.74
C ARG A 95 -16.02 0.03 2.64
N GLU A 96 -15.45 0.93 1.84
CA GLU A 96 -16.13 1.53 0.69
C GLU A 96 -16.55 0.45 -0.33
N PHE A 97 -15.67 -0.51 -0.62
CA PHE A 97 -15.94 -1.62 -1.53
C PHE A 97 -17.07 -2.53 -1.03
N TYR A 98 -17.16 -2.75 0.27
CA TYR A 98 -18.19 -3.57 0.91
C TYR A 98 -19.58 -2.94 0.86
N LEU A 99 -19.70 -1.62 0.98
CA LEU A 99 -20.99 -0.94 1.01
C LEU A 99 -21.88 -1.31 -0.20
N LYS A 100 -23.16 -1.59 0.08
CA LYS A 100 -24.16 -1.90 -0.96
C LYS A 100 -24.52 -0.68 -1.80
N THR A 101 -24.30 0.52 -1.28
CA THR A 101 -24.55 1.81 -1.94
C THR A 101 -23.42 2.23 -2.88
N THR A 102 -22.29 1.53 -2.88
CA THR A 102 -21.16 1.86 -3.74
C THR A 102 -21.45 1.41 -5.16
N GLU A 103 -21.43 2.38 -6.08
CA GLU A 103 -21.71 2.18 -7.49
C GLU A 103 -20.81 1.09 -8.11
N PRO A 104 -21.32 0.26 -9.05
CA PRO A 104 -20.55 -0.83 -9.64
C PRO A 104 -19.24 -0.39 -10.31
N SER A 105 -19.24 0.77 -10.98
CA SER A 105 -18.05 1.34 -11.60
C SER A 105 -17.01 1.76 -10.56
N ARG A 106 -17.47 2.28 -9.42
CA ARG A 106 -16.59 2.63 -8.30
C ARG A 106 -16.00 1.39 -7.63
N LYS A 107 -16.77 0.32 -7.46
CA LYS A 107 -16.23 -0.97 -6.97
C LYS A 107 -15.11 -1.50 -7.87
N LEU A 108 -15.32 -1.48 -9.18
CA LEU A 108 -14.29 -1.89 -10.15
C LEU A 108 -13.03 -1.00 -10.05
N ALA A 109 -13.21 0.30 -9.87
CA ALA A 109 -12.09 1.22 -9.65
C ALA A 109 -11.34 0.95 -8.33
N LEU A 110 -12.05 0.69 -7.24
CA LEU A 110 -11.47 0.37 -5.93
C LEU A 110 -10.67 -0.94 -5.93
N TRP A 111 -11.01 -1.87 -6.82
CA TRP A 111 -10.27 -3.12 -6.91
C TRP A 111 -8.80 -2.93 -7.26
N ALA A 112 -8.44 -1.96 -8.10
CA ALA A 112 -7.04 -1.74 -8.50
C ALA A 112 -6.08 -1.46 -7.31
N PRO A 113 -6.37 -0.50 -6.40
CA PRO A 113 -5.56 -0.34 -5.20
C PRO A 113 -5.70 -1.51 -4.22
N LEU A 114 -6.88 -2.11 -4.08
CA LEU A 114 -7.08 -3.27 -3.19
C LEU A 114 -6.24 -4.47 -3.63
N SER A 115 -6.24 -4.84 -4.90
CA SER A 115 -5.44 -5.95 -5.42
C SER A 115 -3.95 -5.67 -5.33
N SER A 116 -3.53 -4.43 -5.57
CA SER A 116 -2.13 -4.01 -5.38
C SER A 116 -1.68 -4.12 -3.93
N TYR A 117 -2.58 -3.86 -2.97
CA TYR A 117 -2.32 -4.11 -1.56
C TYR A 117 -2.14 -5.61 -1.28
N LEU A 118 -3.05 -6.46 -1.77
CA LEU A 118 -2.94 -7.91 -1.60
C LEU A 118 -1.61 -8.44 -2.14
N GLU A 119 -1.24 -8.05 -3.36
CA GLU A 119 0.02 -8.46 -4.01
C GLU A 119 1.25 -8.01 -3.20
N GLY A 120 1.31 -6.74 -2.79
CA GLY A 120 2.46 -6.24 -2.05
C GLY A 120 2.55 -6.78 -0.61
N VAL A 121 1.42 -7.05 0.06
CA VAL A 121 1.46 -7.71 1.37
C VAL A 121 1.86 -9.18 1.23
N SER A 122 1.43 -9.89 0.18
CA SER A 122 1.96 -11.23 -0.12
C SER A 122 3.48 -11.21 -0.24
N GLU A 123 4.05 -10.26 -1.00
CA GLU A 123 5.50 -10.13 -1.18
C GLU A 123 6.22 -9.82 0.15
N VAL A 124 5.66 -8.97 1.00
CA VAL A 124 6.17 -8.69 2.35
C VAL A 124 6.27 -9.96 3.19
N PHE A 125 5.21 -10.77 3.21
CA PHE A 125 5.19 -12.01 3.97
C PHE A 125 6.12 -13.07 3.39
N GLU A 126 6.26 -13.16 2.06
CA GLU A 126 7.21 -14.07 1.42
C GLU A 126 8.68 -13.69 1.68
N THR A 127 8.95 -12.40 1.90
CA THR A 127 10.31 -11.89 2.15
C THR A 127 10.70 -11.90 3.62
N SER A 128 9.71 -11.94 4.54
CA SER A 128 9.96 -12.01 5.98
C SER A 128 9.45 -13.33 6.59
N PRO A 129 10.29 -14.38 6.66
CA PRO A 129 9.86 -15.69 7.15
C PRO A 129 9.58 -15.73 8.65
N ASN A 130 10.10 -14.77 9.43
CA ASN A 130 9.98 -14.80 10.89
C ASN A 130 8.90 -13.84 11.43
N LEU A 131 8.42 -12.90 10.61
CA LEU A 131 7.39 -11.91 10.98
C LEU A 131 7.68 -11.21 12.33
N THR A 132 8.91 -10.71 12.50
CA THR A 132 9.39 -10.12 13.77
C THR A 132 9.45 -8.59 13.75
N LEU A 133 9.05 -7.93 12.66
CA LEU A 133 9.26 -6.50 12.40
C LEU A 133 7.93 -5.78 12.13
N SER A 134 6.88 -6.22 12.82
CA SER A 134 5.51 -5.67 12.77
C SER A 134 4.78 -5.85 11.43
N GLU A 135 5.18 -6.83 10.61
CA GLU A 135 4.54 -7.16 9.33
C GLU A 135 3.07 -7.59 9.51
N GLU A 136 2.75 -8.18 10.66
CA GLU A 136 1.41 -8.64 11.01
C GLU A 136 0.39 -7.49 11.03
N ARG A 137 0.84 -6.24 11.21
CA ARG A 137 -0.05 -5.06 11.23
C ARG A 137 -0.65 -4.74 9.86
N LEU A 138 -0.09 -5.29 8.78
CA LEU A 138 -0.69 -5.26 7.44
C LEU A 138 -1.95 -6.14 7.36
N LEU A 139 -2.13 -7.10 8.27
CA LEU A 139 -3.35 -7.90 8.39
C LEU A 139 -4.32 -7.22 9.36
N ASN A 140 -5.48 -6.79 8.86
CA ASN A 140 -6.45 -6.04 9.65
C ASN A 140 -7.92 -6.42 9.38
N GLU A 141 -8.84 -5.69 10.01
CA GLU A 141 -10.29 -5.90 9.87
C GLU A 141 -10.82 -5.70 8.44
N GLY A 142 -10.10 -4.95 7.59
CA GLY A 142 -10.46 -4.69 6.21
C GLY A 142 -10.64 -5.98 5.39
N PHE A 143 -9.88 -7.04 5.69
CA PHE A 143 -10.03 -8.34 5.03
C PHE A 143 -11.39 -8.98 5.32
N GLY A 144 -11.91 -8.82 6.53
CA GLY A 144 -13.24 -9.31 6.90
C GLY A 144 -14.38 -8.61 6.13
N LEU A 145 -14.14 -7.37 5.70
CA LEU A 145 -15.07 -6.61 4.83
C LEU A 145 -14.87 -6.94 3.35
N LEU A 146 -13.63 -7.19 2.92
CA LEU A 146 -13.31 -7.43 1.52
C LEU A 146 -13.89 -8.76 1.02
N LEU A 147 -13.65 -9.86 1.74
CA LEU A 147 -13.98 -11.21 1.26
C LEU A 147 -15.46 -11.40 0.90
N PRO A 148 -16.45 -10.95 1.70
CA PRO A 148 -17.86 -11.09 1.36
C PRO A 148 -18.31 -10.20 0.20
N ALA A 149 -17.54 -9.16 -0.14
CA ALA A 149 -17.88 -8.21 -1.20
C ALA A 149 -17.30 -8.60 -2.57
N CYS A 150 -16.31 -9.48 -2.59
CA CYS A 150 -15.64 -9.93 -3.81
C CYS A 150 -16.59 -10.72 -4.74
N ARG A 151 -16.45 -10.47 -6.04
CA ARG A 151 -16.93 -11.32 -7.13
C ARG A 151 -15.95 -12.46 -7.36
N GLN A 152 -16.33 -13.43 -8.19
CA GLN A 152 -15.55 -14.66 -8.41
C GLN A 152 -14.06 -14.41 -8.71
N SER A 153 -13.73 -13.48 -9.63
CA SER A 153 -12.34 -13.18 -9.99
C SER A 153 -11.55 -12.52 -8.86
N GLU A 154 -12.20 -11.61 -8.13
CA GLU A 154 -11.62 -10.88 -7.00
C GLU A 154 -11.39 -11.83 -5.82
N LEU A 155 -12.33 -12.75 -5.60
CA LEU A 155 -12.25 -13.77 -4.57
C LEU A 155 -11.09 -14.74 -4.82
N SER A 156 -10.87 -15.16 -6.07
CA SER A 156 -9.70 -16.01 -6.41
C SER A 156 -8.37 -15.33 -6.05
N SER A 157 -8.25 -14.03 -6.31
CA SER A 157 -7.05 -13.26 -5.95
C SER A 157 -6.90 -13.13 -4.42
N ALA A 158 -7.98 -12.80 -3.71
CA ALA A 158 -7.97 -12.70 -2.24
C ALA A 158 -7.68 -14.04 -1.54
N LEU A 159 -8.20 -15.15 -2.07
CA LEU A 159 -7.89 -16.49 -1.56
C LEU A 159 -6.45 -16.91 -1.87
N GLY A 160 -5.92 -16.53 -3.03
CA GLY A 160 -4.50 -16.73 -3.36
C GLY A 160 -3.58 -16.00 -2.37
N PHE A 161 -3.88 -14.73 -2.07
CA PHE A 161 -3.22 -13.97 -1.02
C PHE A 161 -3.26 -14.69 0.34
N LEU A 162 -4.43 -15.12 0.79
CA LEU A 162 -4.57 -15.82 2.07
C LEU A 162 -3.75 -17.10 2.11
N GLN A 163 -3.71 -17.86 1.01
CA GLN A 163 -2.89 -19.06 0.91
C GLN A 163 -1.39 -18.73 1.06
N THR A 164 -0.91 -17.66 0.40
CA THR A 164 0.47 -17.19 0.53
C THR A 164 0.80 -16.82 1.98
N VAL A 165 -0.01 -15.96 2.61
CA VAL A 165 0.23 -15.52 3.99
C VAL A 165 0.17 -16.69 4.97
N LEU A 166 -0.82 -17.58 4.85
CA LEU A 166 -0.94 -18.76 5.72
C LEU A 166 0.21 -19.75 5.56
N ALA A 167 0.85 -19.80 4.38
CA ALA A 167 2.01 -20.66 4.17
C ALA A 167 3.24 -20.19 4.97
N GLN A 168 3.35 -18.88 5.24
CA GLN A 168 4.44 -18.29 6.02
C GLN A 168 4.22 -18.39 7.54
N LEU A 169 3.00 -18.70 7.98
CA LEU A 169 2.66 -18.88 9.40
C LEU A 169 2.83 -20.31 9.91
N ARG A 170 3.39 -21.22 9.09
CA ARG A 170 3.59 -22.64 9.42
C ARG A 170 5.03 -22.93 9.80
#